data_AF-A0A1D7XWJ0-F1
#
_entry.id   AF-A0A1D7XWJ0-F1
#
_cell.length_a   1.000
_cell.length_b   1.000
_cell.length_c   1.000
_cell.angle_alpha   90.00
_cell.angle_beta   90.00
_cell.angle_gamma   90.00
#
_symmetry.space_group_name_H-M   'P 1'
#
loop_
_entity.id
_entity.type
_entity.pdbx_description
1 polymer ?
#
loop_
_entity_poly.entity_id
_entity_poly.type
_entity_poly.pdbx_seq_one_letter_code
_entity_poly.pdbx_strand_id
1 'polypeptide(L)'
;MIVSFTACRTLSVQQERQNITTQNLQLGTIGVHKNFLLEQDYNFTAFPQFQHPIKVHVNGVPFNKSKLKAFENAKSAQNKAIVVKYVDSVKPKPRFLKLEIADRIAVLKSLNSEANKDVFQFLQNKTNAHLVSTISVVFDAEIAAKLSTAQQVFLEHTGINNYVLKTYNQNKEQHSIHLSEGVVFGYQTSKACWKENRKRQLEIVDFVESDDRCPINTHRVAKKAKKKINYKNF
;
A
#
# COMPACT_ATOMS: atom_id res chain seq x y z
N MET A 1 0.64 38.39 12.45
CA MET A 1 1.43 37.37 11.73
C MET A 1 0.92 36.00 12.17
N ILE A 2 -0.03 35.40 11.43
CA ILE A 2 -0.59 34.09 11.79
C ILE A 2 0.37 33.02 11.27
N VAL A 3 1.15 32.42 12.17
CA VAL A 3 1.94 31.23 11.86
C VAL A 3 0.97 30.06 11.75
N SER A 4 0.56 29.78 10.51
CA SER A 4 -0.27 28.63 10.21
C SER A 4 0.58 27.36 10.34
N PHE A 5 0.42 26.63 11.44
CA PHE A 5 1.02 25.31 11.62
C PHE A 5 0.33 24.34 10.66
N THR A 6 0.88 24.21 9.45
CA THR A 6 0.47 23.15 8.53
C THR A 6 0.73 21.81 9.23
N ALA A 7 -0.33 21.04 9.48
CA ALA A 7 -0.20 19.71 10.05
C ALA A 7 0.72 18.88 9.14
N CYS A 8 1.79 18.32 9.70
CA CYS A 8 2.73 17.51 8.94
C CYS A 8 1.99 16.30 8.34
N ARG A 9 1.88 16.26 7.01
CA ARG A 9 1.06 15.27 6.28
C ARG A 9 1.75 13.92 6.06
N THR A 10 3.04 13.84 6.40
CA THR A 10 3.87 12.66 6.14
C THR A 10 4.72 12.33 7.36
N LEU A 11 5.08 11.06 7.50
CA LEU A 11 5.98 10.55 8.52
C LEU A 11 7.11 9.73 7.87
N SER A 12 8.26 9.67 8.54
CA SER A 12 9.39 8.83 8.10
C SER A 12 9.40 7.50 8.84
N VAL A 13 9.41 6.39 8.10
CA VAL A 13 9.46 5.00 8.62
C VAL A 13 10.62 4.32 7.91
N GLN A 14 11.68 4.00 8.66
CA GLN A 14 12.89 3.36 8.10
C GLN A 14 13.43 4.10 6.86
N GLN A 15 13.57 5.42 6.95
CA GLN A 15 14.03 6.31 5.86
C GLN A 15 13.09 6.46 4.66
N GLU A 16 11.97 5.74 4.62
CA GLU A 16 10.91 5.95 3.63
C GLU A 16 9.89 6.98 4.10
N ARG A 17 9.31 7.71 3.15
CA ARG A 17 8.28 8.71 3.39
C ARG A 17 6.89 8.08 3.21
N GLN A 18 6.12 8.06 4.29
CA GLN A 18 4.74 7.60 4.27
C GLN A 18 3.77 8.76 4.49
N ASN A 19 2.61 8.69 3.84
CA ASN A 19 1.48 9.58 4.10
C ASN A 19 0.80 9.17 5.40
N ILE A 20 0.35 10.15 6.18
CA ILE A 20 -0.47 9.90 7.38
C ILE A 20 -1.91 9.67 6.94
N THR A 21 -2.61 8.74 7.58
CA THR A 21 -4.03 8.46 7.33
C THR A 21 -4.79 8.27 8.63
N THR A 22 -6.06 8.65 8.63
CA THR A 22 -7.04 8.28 9.65
C THR A 22 -7.95 7.14 9.20
N GLN A 23 -7.92 6.76 7.94
CA GLN A 23 -8.72 5.67 7.38
C GLN A 23 -8.00 4.32 7.53
N ASN A 24 -8.77 3.24 7.72
CA ASN A 24 -8.24 1.89 7.76
C ASN A 24 -7.93 1.42 6.33
N LEU A 25 -6.72 1.69 5.84
CA LEU A 25 -6.38 1.39 4.46
C LEU A 25 -5.97 -0.06 4.25
N GLN A 26 -6.46 -0.68 3.18
CA GLN A 26 -6.09 -2.05 2.82
C GLN A 26 -4.87 -2.08 1.89
N LEU A 27 -3.86 -2.86 2.28
CA LEU A 27 -2.69 -3.18 1.47
C LEU A 27 -3.12 -3.87 0.16
N GLY A 28 -2.46 -3.54 -0.96
CA GLY A 28 -2.72 -4.16 -2.26
C GLY A 28 -3.91 -3.59 -3.03
N THR A 29 -4.69 -2.69 -2.43
CA THR A 29 -5.79 -2.01 -3.12
C THR A 29 -5.30 -0.90 -4.04
N ILE A 30 -6.16 -0.51 -4.99
CA ILE A 30 -5.93 0.62 -5.89
C ILE A 30 -6.95 1.72 -5.60
N GLY A 31 -6.44 2.95 -5.56
CA GLY A 31 -7.25 4.12 -5.29
C GLY A 31 -6.60 5.40 -5.77
N VAL A 32 -7.24 6.52 -5.43
CA VAL A 32 -6.79 7.87 -5.76
C VAL A 32 -6.77 8.71 -4.48
N HIS A 33 -5.78 9.59 -4.34
CA HIS A 33 -5.80 10.59 -3.27
C HIS A 33 -6.92 11.61 -3.55
N LYS A 34 -7.81 11.88 -2.58
CA LYS A 34 -8.62 13.11 -2.63
C LYS A 34 -7.75 14.28 -2.16
N ASN A 35 -7.59 15.27 -3.03
CA ASN A 35 -7.06 16.57 -2.64
C ASN A 35 -8.23 17.51 -2.34
N PHE A 36 -8.90 17.32 -1.20
CA PHE A 36 -9.72 18.39 -0.60
C PHE A 36 -8.92 19.08 0.50
N LEU A 37 -9.09 20.40 0.63
CA LEU A 37 -8.24 21.29 1.41
C LEU A 37 -8.23 21.00 2.93
N LEU A 38 -9.20 20.23 3.44
CA LEU A 38 -9.43 20.01 4.88
C LEU A 38 -9.47 18.54 5.30
N GLU A 39 -9.81 17.61 4.39
CA GLU A 39 -9.89 16.17 4.69
C GLU A 39 -9.23 15.35 3.57
N GLN A 40 -8.30 14.48 3.94
CA GLN A 40 -7.57 13.60 3.03
C GLN A 40 -8.16 12.20 3.11
N ASP A 41 -9.25 11.99 2.39
CA ASP A 41 -9.74 10.63 2.17
C ASP A 41 -8.93 9.96 1.05
N TYR A 42 -8.60 8.69 1.27
CA TYR A 42 -8.22 7.78 0.19
C TYR A 42 -9.49 7.09 -0.31
N ASN A 43 -9.79 7.25 -1.59
CA ASN A 43 -10.89 6.52 -2.20
C ASN A 43 -10.36 5.19 -2.72
N PHE A 44 -10.72 4.09 -2.06
CA PHE A 44 -10.62 2.77 -2.67
C PHE A 44 -11.51 2.73 -3.89
N THR A 45 -10.91 2.43 -5.03
CA THR A 45 -11.65 2.33 -6.29
C THR A 45 -11.65 0.91 -6.83
N ALA A 46 -10.63 0.11 -6.49
CA ALA A 46 -10.49 -1.24 -7.00
C ALA A 46 -9.74 -2.17 -6.03
N PHE A 47 -10.17 -3.43 -6.05
CA PHE A 47 -9.56 -4.57 -5.39
C PHE A 47 -9.05 -5.54 -6.48
N PRO A 48 -7.76 -5.46 -6.86
CA PRO A 48 -7.19 -6.36 -7.86
C PRO A 48 -7.39 -7.84 -7.49
N GLN A 49 -7.86 -8.66 -8.42
CA GLN A 49 -7.89 -10.11 -8.26
C GLN A 49 -6.48 -10.70 -8.37
N PHE A 50 -5.81 -10.93 -7.24
CA PHE A 50 -4.51 -11.61 -7.21
C PHE A 50 -4.71 -13.11 -7.41
N GLN A 51 -4.18 -13.68 -8.51
CA GLN A 51 -4.32 -15.12 -8.80
C GLN A 51 -3.43 -15.99 -7.92
N HIS A 52 -2.41 -15.39 -7.30
CA HIS A 52 -1.48 -16.06 -6.40
C HIS A 52 -1.31 -15.23 -5.12
N PRO A 53 -1.05 -15.89 -3.98
CA PRO A 53 -0.71 -15.20 -2.73
C PRO A 53 0.44 -14.20 -2.95
N ILE A 54 0.24 -12.95 -2.55
CA ILE A 54 1.25 -11.90 -2.71
C ILE A 54 2.11 -11.85 -1.46
N LYS A 55 3.41 -12.16 -1.58
CA LYS A 55 4.30 -12.15 -0.40
C LYS A 55 4.39 -10.75 0.21
N VAL A 56 4.26 -10.68 1.54
CA VAL A 56 4.34 -9.46 2.34
C VAL A 56 5.56 -9.54 3.26
N HIS A 57 6.33 -8.46 3.29
CA HIS A 57 7.40 -8.27 4.26
C HIS A 57 6.85 -7.58 5.51
N VAL A 58 7.17 -8.12 6.69
CA VAL A 58 6.71 -7.63 7.99
C VAL A 58 7.90 -7.14 8.80
N ASN A 59 7.91 -5.85 9.13
CA ASN A 59 8.97 -5.23 9.92
C ASN A 59 8.41 -4.56 11.16
N GLY A 60 8.88 -4.97 12.34
CA GLY A 60 8.61 -4.22 13.57
C GLY A 60 9.40 -2.91 13.58
N VAL A 61 8.75 -1.77 13.84
CA VAL A 61 9.41 -0.45 13.88
C VAL A 61 9.07 0.25 15.20
N PRO A 62 10.06 0.83 15.92
CA PRO A 62 9.81 1.51 17.18
C PRO A 62 9.03 2.83 16.97
N PHE A 63 8.16 3.12 17.93
CA PHE A 63 7.49 4.42 18.01
C PHE A 63 8.45 5.56 18.34
N ASN A 64 8.06 6.74 17.87
CA ASN A 64 8.50 8.04 18.38
C ASN A 64 7.25 8.90 18.61
N LYS A 65 7.42 10.10 19.17
CA LYS A 65 6.32 11.03 19.47
C LYS A 65 5.41 11.30 18.27
N SER A 66 5.99 11.54 17.09
CA SER A 66 5.25 11.85 15.87
C SER A 66 4.42 10.65 15.38
N LYS A 67 5.02 9.45 15.35
CA LYS A 67 4.33 8.21 14.95
C LYS A 67 3.24 7.81 15.93
N LEU A 68 3.48 8.00 17.23
CA LEU A 68 2.48 7.74 18.26
C LEU A 68 1.28 8.68 18.09
N LYS A 69 1.52 9.97 17.88
CA LYS A 69 0.45 10.95 17.62
C LYS A 69 -0.37 10.58 16.38
N ALA A 70 0.29 10.17 15.29
CA ALA A 70 -0.39 9.71 14.08
C ALA A 70 -1.27 8.48 14.35
N PHE A 71 -0.75 7.51 15.11
CA PHE A 71 -1.49 6.33 15.54
C PHE A 71 -2.71 6.68 16.39
N GLU A 72 -2.58 7.50 17.44
CA GLU A 72 -3.70 7.85 18.32
C GLU A 72 -4.82 8.59 17.56
N ASN A 73 -4.45 9.47 16.62
CA ASN A 73 -5.42 10.14 15.74
C ASN A 73 -6.18 9.12 14.87
N ALA A 74 -5.46 8.18 14.26
CA ALA A 74 -6.06 7.14 13.42
C ALA A 74 -6.92 6.17 14.22
N LYS A 75 -6.47 5.76 15.40
CA LYS A 75 -7.21 4.89 16.33
C LYS A 75 -8.55 5.50 16.72
N SER A 76 -8.55 6.78 17.08
CA SER A 76 -9.77 7.52 17.41
C SER A 76 -10.74 7.54 16.22
N ALA A 77 -10.25 7.90 15.03
CA ALA A 77 -11.06 7.96 13.81
C ALA A 77 -11.60 6.60 13.35
N GLN A 78 -10.85 5.51 13.59
CA GLN A 78 -11.24 4.14 13.22
C GLN A 78 -12.07 3.44 14.31
N ASN A 79 -12.33 4.12 15.43
CA ASN A 79 -13.10 3.61 16.56
C ASN A 79 -12.57 2.25 17.08
N LYS A 80 -11.24 2.15 17.27
CA LYS A 80 -10.56 0.92 17.70
C LYS A 80 -10.06 1.02 19.14
N ALA A 81 -10.19 -0.08 19.89
CA ALA A 81 -9.83 -0.16 21.31
C ALA A 81 -8.35 -0.55 21.58
N ILE A 82 -7.47 -0.56 20.57
CA ILE A 82 -6.07 -1.00 20.74
C ILE A 82 -5.28 0.00 21.60
N VAL A 83 -4.61 -0.45 22.65
CA VAL A 83 -3.86 0.40 23.58
C VAL A 83 -2.35 0.23 23.38
N VAL A 84 -1.64 1.34 23.16
CA VAL A 84 -0.16 1.37 23.13
C VAL A 84 0.33 2.16 24.35
N LYS A 85 1.05 1.50 25.26
CA LYS A 85 1.72 2.17 26.38
C LYS A 85 3.07 2.71 25.92
N TYR A 86 3.20 4.03 25.79
CA TYR A 86 4.45 4.69 25.42
C TYR A 86 4.99 5.53 26.58
N VAL A 87 6.24 5.26 26.98
CA VAL A 87 6.99 6.02 27.98
C VAL A 87 8.31 6.43 27.36
N ASP A 88 8.58 7.73 27.23
CA ASP A 88 9.73 8.27 26.49
C ASP A 88 11.09 7.74 26.98
N SER A 89 11.22 7.53 28.28
CA SER A 89 12.46 7.20 29.00
C SER A 89 12.74 5.70 29.11
N VAL A 90 11.79 4.82 28.75
CA VAL A 90 11.93 3.37 28.94
C VAL A 90 12.35 2.67 27.65
N LYS A 91 13.33 1.76 27.76
CA LYS A 91 13.65 0.75 26.74
C LYS A 91 13.08 -0.61 27.17
N PRO A 92 12.48 -1.40 26.28
CA PRO A 92 12.29 -1.17 24.84
C PRO A 92 11.07 -0.29 24.53
N LYS A 93 11.17 0.53 23.47
CA LYS A 93 10.03 1.31 22.97
C LYS A 93 8.98 0.39 22.36
N PRO A 94 7.67 0.69 22.50
CA PRO A 94 6.64 -0.07 21.81
C PRO A 94 6.87 0.00 20.29
N ARG A 95 6.45 -1.05 19.59
CA ARG A 95 6.65 -1.20 18.15
C ARG A 95 5.31 -1.33 17.45
N PHE A 96 5.25 -0.83 16.23
CA PHE A 96 4.18 -1.10 15.26
C PHE A 96 4.77 -1.96 14.12
N LEU A 97 3.92 -2.45 13.21
CA LEU A 97 4.36 -3.20 12.05
C LEU A 97 4.32 -2.31 10.80
N LYS A 98 5.40 -2.31 10.03
CA LYS A 98 5.41 -1.92 8.61
C LYS A 98 5.16 -3.18 7.79
N LEU A 99 4.08 -3.18 7.03
CA LEU A 99 3.73 -4.24 6.08
C LEU A 99 3.96 -3.73 4.66
N GLU A 100 4.71 -4.46 3.86
CA GLU A 100 5.11 -4.05 2.51
C GLU A 100 4.96 -5.20 1.52
N ILE A 101 4.42 -4.92 0.33
CA ILE A 101 4.37 -5.89 -0.76
C ILE A 101 5.78 -6.20 -1.23
N ALA A 102 6.22 -7.45 -1.03
CA ALA A 102 7.53 -7.92 -1.44
C ALA A 102 7.52 -8.53 -2.85
N ASP A 103 6.46 -9.26 -3.22
CA ASP A 103 6.35 -9.88 -4.54
C ASP A 103 5.67 -8.96 -5.56
N ARG A 104 6.43 -7.97 -6.05
CA ARG A 104 5.96 -7.03 -7.08
C ARG A 104 5.67 -7.73 -8.41
N ILE A 105 6.36 -8.83 -8.73
CA ILE A 105 6.15 -9.58 -9.97
C ILE A 105 4.79 -10.26 -9.98
N ALA A 106 4.38 -10.87 -8.87
CA ALA A 106 3.04 -11.45 -8.74
C ALA A 106 1.93 -10.40 -8.88
N VAL A 107 2.12 -9.20 -8.32
CA VAL A 107 1.19 -8.07 -8.50
C VAL A 107 1.12 -7.67 -9.98
N LEU A 108 2.26 -7.51 -10.66
CA LEU A 108 2.32 -7.16 -12.08
C LEU A 108 1.62 -8.21 -12.95
N LYS A 109 1.90 -9.49 -12.74
CA LYS A 109 1.23 -10.59 -13.47
C LYS A 109 -0.28 -10.54 -13.25
N SER A 110 -0.71 -10.26 -12.02
CA SER A 110 -2.13 -10.20 -11.70
C SER A 110 -2.82 -9.03 -12.40
N LEU A 111 -2.24 -7.84 -12.34
CA LEU A 111 -2.84 -6.64 -12.92
C LEU A 111 -2.86 -6.65 -14.46
N ASN A 112 -1.91 -7.34 -15.12
CA ASN A 112 -1.92 -7.50 -16.58
C ASN A 112 -2.80 -8.66 -17.06
N SER A 113 -3.46 -9.41 -16.17
CA SER A 113 -4.32 -10.52 -16.55
C SER A 113 -5.73 -10.06 -16.95
N GLU A 114 -6.45 -10.90 -17.71
CA GLU A 114 -7.84 -10.64 -18.08
C GLU A 114 -8.78 -10.49 -16.87
N ALA A 115 -8.51 -11.21 -15.77
CA ALA A 115 -9.30 -11.09 -14.54
C ALA A 115 -9.26 -9.67 -13.92
N ASN A 116 -8.26 -8.87 -14.26
CA ASN A 116 -8.11 -7.48 -13.81
C ASN A 116 -8.29 -6.46 -14.92
N LYS A 117 -8.93 -6.81 -16.04
CA LYS A 117 -9.09 -5.90 -17.19
C LYS A 117 -9.67 -4.54 -16.82
N ASP A 118 -10.68 -4.50 -15.97
CA ASP A 118 -11.32 -3.23 -15.56
C ASP A 118 -10.41 -2.41 -14.64
N VAL A 119 -9.69 -3.07 -13.74
CA VAL A 119 -8.69 -2.46 -12.86
C VAL A 119 -7.51 -1.89 -13.67
N PHE A 120 -7.05 -2.66 -14.67
CA PHE A 120 -6.02 -2.26 -15.61
C PHE A 120 -6.46 -1.01 -16.39
N GLN A 121 -7.68 -1.02 -16.94
CA GLN A 121 -8.24 0.15 -17.65
C GLN A 121 -8.39 1.36 -16.73
N PHE A 122 -8.78 1.17 -15.48
CA PHE A 122 -8.86 2.23 -14.49
C PHE A 122 -7.49 2.88 -14.27
N LEU A 123 -6.45 2.10 -14.02
CA LEU A 123 -5.06 2.57 -13.90
C LEU A 123 -4.59 3.28 -15.18
N GLN A 124 -4.96 2.75 -16.35
CA GLN A 124 -4.59 3.32 -17.64
C GLN A 124 -5.19 4.73 -17.84
N ASN A 125 -6.42 4.93 -17.38
CA ASN A 125 -7.20 6.15 -17.60
C ASN A 125 -7.00 7.20 -16.49
N LYS A 126 -6.65 6.79 -15.27
CA LYS A 126 -6.46 7.67 -14.11
C LYS A 126 -4.98 7.76 -13.75
N THR A 127 -4.30 8.80 -14.22
CA THR A 127 -2.86 9.01 -13.97
C THR A 127 -2.49 9.24 -12.50
N ASN A 128 -3.47 9.58 -11.66
CA ASN A 128 -3.35 9.70 -10.21
C ASN A 128 -3.83 8.45 -9.45
N ALA A 129 -4.12 7.34 -10.14
CA ALA A 129 -4.42 6.07 -9.49
C ALA A 129 -3.13 5.36 -9.08
N HIS A 130 -3.13 4.82 -7.88
CA HIS A 130 -1.95 4.25 -7.24
C HIS A 130 -2.30 2.98 -6.47
N LEU A 131 -1.34 2.07 -6.36
CA LEU A 131 -1.40 0.88 -5.53
C LEU A 131 -0.98 1.23 -4.10
N VAL A 132 -1.71 0.79 -3.08
CA VAL A 132 -1.24 0.83 -1.68
C VAL A 132 -0.21 -0.28 -1.49
N SER A 133 1.06 0.08 -1.53
CA SER A 133 2.19 -0.86 -1.53
C SER A 133 2.76 -1.15 -0.13
N THR A 134 2.57 -0.20 0.79
CA THR A 134 3.05 -0.29 2.17
C THR A 134 2.03 0.33 3.12
N ILE A 135 1.84 -0.27 4.29
CA ILE A 135 1.09 0.31 5.40
C ILE A 135 1.88 0.24 6.71
N SER A 136 1.70 1.23 7.57
CA SER A 136 2.09 1.22 8.98
C SER A 136 0.86 0.97 9.82
N VAL A 137 0.89 -0.12 10.60
CA VAL A 137 -0.28 -0.65 11.31
C VAL A 137 0.07 -1.10 12.72
N VAL A 138 -0.85 -0.91 13.65
CA VAL A 138 -0.80 -1.45 15.00
C VAL A 138 -1.88 -2.51 15.14
N PHE A 139 -1.48 -3.73 15.47
CA PHE A 139 -2.39 -4.78 15.92
C PHE A 139 -2.29 -4.95 17.44
N ASP A 140 -3.18 -5.74 18.02
CA ASP A 140 -2.97 -6.22 19.39
C ASP A 140 -1.69 -7.06 19.51
N ALA A 141 -1.27 -7.33 20.75
CA ALA A 141 -0.02 -8.01 21.02
C ALA A 141 0.03 -9.45 20.46
N GLU A 142 -1.11 -10.14 20.42
CA GLU A 142 -1.20 -11.52 19.96
C GLU A 142 -1.02 -11.58 18.44
N ILE A 143 -1.78 -10.79 17.69
CA ILE A 143 -1.68 -10.69 16.24
C ILE A 143 -0.30 -10.16 15.82
N ALA A 144 0.22 -9.15 16.52
CA ALA A 144 1.55 -8.62 16.24
C ALA A 144 2.65 -9.69 16.41
N ALA A 145 2.54 -10.55 17.43
CA ALA A 145 3.45 -11.67 17.64
C ALA A 145 3.33 -12.72 16.53
N LYS A 146 2.10 -13.10 16.14
CA LYS A 146 1.84 -14.04 15.04
C LYS A 146 2.47 -13.57 13.74
N LEU A 147 2.32 -12.30 13.38
CA LEU A 147 2.89 -11.73 12.16
C LEU A 147 4.43 -11.59 12.23
N SER A 148 4.98 -11.25 13.40
CA SER A 148 6.43 -11.01 13.54
C SER A 148 7.25 -12.30 13.63
N THR A 149 6.64 -13.41 14.03
CA THR A 149 7.32 -14.71 14.20
C THR A 149 7.05 -15.68 13.04
N ALA A 150 6.10 -15.37 12.16
CA ALA A 150 5.80 -16.18 10.99
C ALA A 150 7.01 -16.29 10.05
N GLN A 151 7.23 -17.49 9.51
CA GLN A 151 8.27 -17.71 8.49
C GLN A 151 7.92 -16.96 7.20
N GLN A 152 6.65 -16.96 6.83
CA GLN A 152 6.15 -16.30 5.64
C GLN A 152 4.79 -15.67 5.92
N VAL A 153 4.55 -14.51 5.30
CA VAL A 153 3.27 -13.80 5.34
C VAL A 153 2.89 -13.46 3.91
N PHE A 154 1.63 -13.73 3.57
CA PHE A 154 1.07 -13.45 2.25
C PHE A 154 -0.24 -12.67 2.37
N LEU A 155 -0.47 -11.77 1.42
CA LEU A 155 -1.75 -11.13 1.19
C LEU A 155 -2.56 -12.01 0.24
N GLU A 156 -3.71 -12.46 0.69
CA GLU A 156 -4.61 -13.34 -0.06
C GLU A 156 -6.02 -12.79 -0.07
N HIS A 157 -6.74 -13.05 -1.17
CA HIS A 157 -8.16 -12.74 -1.27
C HIS A 157 -8.98 -13.58 -0.30
N THR A 158 -9.99 -12.97 0.30
CA THR A 158 -11.03 -13.66 1.06
C THR A 158 -12.39 -13.02 0.79
N GLY A 159 -13.43 -13.84 0.68
CA GLY A 159 -14.79 -13.37 0.42
C GLY A 159 -14.90 -12.50 -0.84
N ILE A 160 -15.74 -11.45 -0.76
CA ILE A 160 -15.97 -10.51 -1.87
C ILE A 160 -15.12 -9.26 -1.63
N ASN A 161 -14.17 -9.00 -2.54
CA ASN A 161 -13.35 -7.78 -2.57
C ASN A 161 -12.67 -7.46 -1.23
N ASN A 162 -12.02 -8.44 -0.62
CA ASN A 162 -11.33 -8.24 0.65
C ASN A 162 -10.04 -9.05 0.70
N TYR A 163 -9.08 -8.58 1.50
CA TYR A 163 -7.82 -9.26 1.71
C TYR A 163 -7.59 -9.61 3.17
N VAL A 164 -6.86 -10.70 3.36
CA VAL A 164 -6.32 -11.12 4.66
C VAL A 164 -4.83 -11.33 4.54
N LEU A 165 -4.14 -11.12 5.66
CA LEU A 165 -2.78 -11.60 5.83
C LEU A 165 -2.85 -13.04 6.32
N LYS A 166 -2.28 -13.95 5.56
CA LYS A 166 -2.10 -15.33 5.99
C LYS A 166 -0.66 -15.60 6.36
N THR A 167 -0.45 -16.29 7.47
CA THR A 167 0.86 -16.72 7.92
C THR A 167 1.08 -18.19 7.63
N TYR A 168 2.30 -18.54 7.24
CA TYR A 168 2.68 -19.92 6.93
C TYR A 168 3.96 -20.30 7.67
N ASN A 169 4.00 -21.56 8.10
CA ASN A 169 5.20 -22.22 8.62
C ASN A 169 5.31 -23.59 7.93
N GLN A 170 6.47 -23.89 7.32
CA GLN A 170 6.67 -25.13 6.56
C GLN A 170 5.53 -25.40 5.55
N ASN A 171 5.11 -24.36 4.82
CA ASN A 171 4.03 -24.38 3.82
C ASN A 171 2.62 -24.73 4.36
N LYS A 172 2.42 -24.76 5.67
CA LYS A 172 1.09 -24.93 6.28
C LYS A 172 0.57 -23.58 6.76
N GLU A 173 -0.64 -23.22 6.34
CA GLU A 173 -1.36 -22.05 6.86
C GLU A 173 -1.51 -22.18 8.38
N GLN A 174 -1.18 -21.13 9.10
CA GLN A 174 -1.29 -21.08 10.57
C GLN A 174 -2.43 -20.15 11.00
N HIS A 175 -2.48 -18.95 10.44
CA HIS A 175 -3.43 -17.91 10.82
C HIS A 175 -3.90 -17.12 9.60
N SER A 176 -5.14 -16.63 9.67
CA SER A 176 -5.72 -15.64 8.76
C SER A 176 -6.12 -14.41 9.57
N ILE A 177 -5.60 -13.25 9.18
CA ILE A 177 -5.71 -12.00 9.93
C ILE A 177 -6.26 -10.92 9.00
N HIS A 178 -7.36 -10.29 9.39
CA HIS A 178 -7.94 -9.18 8.67
C HIS A 178 -7.18 -7.89 9.00
N LEU A 179 -6.87 -7.09 7.98
CA LEU A 179 -6.24 -5.77 8.19
C LEU A 179 -7.10 -4.84 9.05
N SER A 180 -8.43 -5.02 9.01
CA SER A 180 -9.38 -4.29 9.85
C SER A 180 -9.25 -4.58 11.34
N GLU A 181 -8.55 -5.64 11.75
CA GLU A 181 -8.25 -5.92 13.16
C GLU A 181 -7.18 -4.96 13.70
N GLY A 182 -6.38 -4.35 12.83
CA GLY A 182 -5.39 -3.33 13.19
C GLY A 182 -5.88 -1.90 13.01
N VAL A 183 -5.06 -0.95 13.48
CA VAL A 183 -5.18 0.49 13.20
C VAL A 183 -4.10 0.89 12.22
N VAL A 184 -4.50 1.22 11.00
CA VAL A 184 -3.59 1.73 9.96
C VAL A 184 -3.46 3.24 10.13
N PHE A 185 -2.24 3.75 10.25
CA PHE A 185 -2.00 5.19 10.49
C PHE A 185 -1.00 5.83 9.52
N GLY A 186 -0.34 5.01 8.72
CA GLY A 186 0.57 5.47 7.67
C GLY A 186 0.52 4.55 6.46
N TYR A 187 0.84 5.08 5.28
CA TYR A 187 0.88 4.29 4.05
C TYR A 187 1.80 4.89 3.00
N GLN A 188 2.22 4.05 2.07
CA GLN A 188 2.92 4.45 0.85
C GLN A 188 2.18 3.91 -0.37
N THR A 189 2.34 4.62 -1.48
CA THR A 189 1.72 4.24 -2.75
C THR A 189 2.73 4.17 -3.88
N SER A 190 2.55 3.17 -4.74
CA SER A 190 3.34 2.98 -5.95
C SER A 190 2.50 3.31 -7.20
N LYS A 191 3.16 3.83 -8.23
CA LYS A 191 2.58 4.24 -9.50
C LYS A 191 2.99 3.27 -10.61
N ALA A 192 2.05 2.93 -11.48
CA ALA A 192 2.30 2.08 -12.62
C ALA A 192 3.24 2.75 -13.64
N CYS A 193 4.20 1.98 -14.16
CA CYS A 193 5.02 2.31 -15.31
C CYS A 193 4.55 1.51 -16.52
N TRP A 194 4.30 2.22 -17.61
CA TRP A 194 3.66 1.72 -18.80
C TRP A 194 4.66 1.55 -19.94
N LYS A 195 4.48 0.47 -20.71
CA LYS A 195 5.20 0.22 -21.95
C LYS A 195 4.26 -0.38 -22.98
N GLU A 196 4.52 -0.12 -24.25
CA GLU A 196 3.86 -0.81 -25.35
C GLU A 196 4.68 -2.05 -25.75
N ASN A 197 4.01 -3.21 -25.80
CA ASN A 197 4.61 -4.47 -26.17
C ASN A 197 4.79 -4.61 -27.69
N ARG A 198 5.35 -5.73 -28.15
CA ARG A 198 5.55 -6.00 -29.60
C ARG A 198 4.24 -6.07 -30.39
N LYS A 199 3.11 -6.38 -29.73
CA LYS A 199 1.77 -6.46 -30.31
C LYS A 199 1.00 -5.13 -30.26
N ARG A 200 1.66 -4.00 -29.95
CA ARG A 200 1.03 -2.68 -29.82
C ARG A 200 0.01 -2.58 -28.67
N GLN A 201 0.08 -3.48 -27.70
CA GLN A 201 -0.75 -3.44 -26.50
C GLN A 201 0.03 -2.78 -25.36
N LEU A 202 -0.67 -2.00 -24.54
CA LEU A 202 -0.07 -1.46 -23.32
C LEU A 202 0.04 -2.55 -22.27
N GLU A 203 1.10 -2.48 -21.48
CA GLU A 203 1.35 -3.34 -20.33
C GLU A 203 1.88 -2.50 -19.17
N ILE A 204 1.53 -2.89 -17.94
CA ILE A 204 2.18 -2.39 -16.73
C ILE A 204 3.43 -3.22 -16.52
N VAL A 205 4.59 -2.59 -16.60
CA VAL A 205 5.88 -3.29 -16.53
C VAL A 205 6.61 -3.08 -15.22
N ASP A 206 6.19 -2.09 -14.42
CA ASP A 206 6.76 -1.84 -13.10
C ASP A 206 5.80 -1.02 -12.22
N PHE A 207 6.03 -1.05 -10.92
CA PHE A 207 5.47 -0.14 -9.93
C PHE A 207 6.61 0.55 -9.18
N VAL A 208 6.66 1.87 -9.31
CA VAL A 208 7.67 2.70 -8.63
C VAL A 208 7.02 3.53 -7.55
N GLU A 209 7.73 3.77 -6.46
CA GLU A 209 7.21 4.62 -5.38
C GLU A 209 6.96 6.04 -5.88
N SER A 210 6.13 6.79 -5.17
CA SER A 210 5.61 8.07 -5.67
C SER A 210 6.70 9.05 -6.14
N ASP A 211 7.85 9.07 -5.49
CA ASP A 211 8.98 9.95 -5.79
C ASP A 211 9.97 9.35 -6.81
N ASP A 212 9.93 8.04 -7.05
CA ASP A 212 10.89 7.31 -7.89
C ASP A 212 10.57 7.39 -9.37
N ARG A 213 11.61 7.42 -10.22
CA ARG A 213 11.44 7.46 -11.69
C ARG A 213 11.11 6.08 -12.23
N CYS A 214 10.23 6.04 -13.24
CA CYS A 214 10.00 4.83 -14.01
C CYS A 214 11.29 4.36 -14.72
N PRO A 215 11.47 3.05 -14.92
CA PRO A 215 12.60 2.49 -15.68
C PRO A 215 12.75 3.10 -17.07
N ILE A 216 13.97 3.00 -17.62
CA ILE A 216 14.30 3.49 -18.96
C ILE A 216 13.31 2.91 -20.00
N ASN A 217 12.85 3.75 -20.92
CA ASN A 217 11.88 3.40 -21.97
C ASN A 217 10.49 2.96 -21.46
N THR A 218 10.11 3.39 -20.25
CA THR A 218 8.77 3.22 -19.70
C THR A 218 8.24 4.57 -19.21
N HIS A 219 6.92 4.69 -19.05
CA HIS A 219 6.29 5.99 -18.78
C HIS A 219 5.29 5.90 -17.64
N ARG A 220 5.25 6.89 -16.74
CA ARG A 220 4.20 7.00 -15.70
C ARG A 220 2.79 7.18 -16.27
N VAL A 221 2.68 7.69 -17.49
CA VAL A 221 1.39 7.98 -18.14
C VAL A 221 1.22 7.04 -19.32
N ALA A 222 0.18 6.20 -19.27
CA ALA A 222 -0.13 5.21 -20.30
C ALA A 222 -0.17 5.79 -21.72
N LYS A 223 -0.78 6.97 -21.90
CA LYS A 223 -0.85 7.66 -23.21
C LYS A 223 0.53 7.97 -23.80
N LYS A 224 1.55 8.23 -22.98
CA LYS A 224 2.91 8.51 -23.44
C LYS A 224 3.65 7.25 -23.88
N ALA A 225 3.21 6.07 -23.44
CA ALA A 225 3.83 4.80 -23.81
C ALA A 225 3.42 4.29 -25.20
N LYS A 226 2.33 4.80 -25.78
CA LYS A 226 1.90 4.45 -27.14
C LYS A 226 2.83 5.10 -28.18
N LYS A 227 3.46 4.30 -29.04
CA LYS A 227 4.26 4.82 -30.15
C LYS A 227 3.36 5.55 -31.15
N LYS A 228 3.78 6.74 -31.61
CA LYS A 228 3.08 7.46 -32.67
C LYS A 228 3.08 6.62 -33.95
N ILE A 229 1.91 6.45 -34.56
CA ILE A 229 1.80 5.87 -35.91
C ILE A 229 2.26 6.97 -36.88
N ASN A 230 3.29 6.68 -37.67
CA ASN A 230 3.79 7.60 -38.67
C ASN A 230 3.06 7.30 -39.98
N TYR A 231 2.00 8.05 -40.28
CA TYR A 231 1.15 7.86 -41.46
C TYR A 231 1.85 8.17 -42.79
N LYS A 232 3.13 8.55 -42.80
CA LYS A 232 3.87 8.97 -43.99
C LYS A 232 4.43 7.82 -44.86
N ASN A 233 4.28 6.57 -44.43
CA ASN A 233 4.81 5.40 -45.14
C ASN A 233 3.73 4.34 -45.46
N PHE A 234 2.48 4.76 -45.61
CA PHE A 234 1.42 3.95 -46.23
C PHE A 234 1.13 4.49 -47.62
#